data_AF-A0A7C9RBF5-F1
#
_entry.id   AF-A0A7C9RBF5-F1
#
_cell.length_a   1.000
_cell.length_b   1.000
_cell.length_c   1.000
_cell.angle_alpha   90.00
_cell.angle_beta   90.00
_cell.angle_gamma   90.00
#
_symmetry.space_group_name_H-M   'P 1'
#
loop_
_entity.id
_entity.type
_entity.pdbx_description
1 polymer ?
#
loop_
_entity_poly.entity_id
_entity_poly.type
_entity_poly.pdbx_seq_one_letter_code
_entity_poly.pdbx_strand_id
1 'polypeptide(L)'
;MAMQLPRACLLSVAMLVSSLTAALADCQCLANGKVYHHGELACLKLPNGNQLARCDMVLNNSAWKKVSDGCPQAELFSRPEGPSSQPPESFGEHGAPHLVLPTAFTDANG
;
A
#
# COMPACT_ATOMS: atom_id res chain seq x y z
N MET A 1 53.15 54.41 7.88
CA MET A 1 53.88 53.13 7.78
C MET A 1 52.91 52.08 7.27
N ALA A 2 53.02 51.69 6.00
CA ALA A 2 52.14 50.70 5.38
C ALA A 2 52.78 49.32 5.56
N MET A 3 52.10 48.43 6.28
CA MET A 3 52.52 47.05 6.44
C MET A 3 52.16 46.28 5.16
N GLN A 4 53.10 46.22 4.21
CA GLN A 4 53.01 45.36 3.04
C GLN A 4 53.11 43.90 3.49
N LEU A 5 51.96 43.24 3.60
CA LEU A 5 51.85 41.80 3.78
C LEU A 5 52.46 41.11 2.54
N PRO A 6 53.45 40.20 2.70
CA PRO A 6 54.04 39.52 1.55
C PRO A 6 52.94 38.71 0.84
N ARG A 7 52.77 38.97 -0.45
CA ARG A 7 51.83 38.26 -1.36
C ARG A 7 52.06 36.74 -1.41
N ALA A 8 53.04 36.22 -0.68
CA ALA A 8 53.34 34.82 -0.50
C ALA A 8 52.50 34.12 0.59
N CYS A 9 51.80 34.84 1.47
CA CYS A 9 50.98 34.23 2.55
C CYS A 9 49.54 33.86 2.14
N LEU A 10 49.11 34.16 0.90
CA LEU A 10 47.72 33.96 0.47
C LEU A 10 47.45 32.60 -0.21
N LEU A 11 48.40 31.66 -0.18
CA LEU A 11 48.27 30.37 -0.88
C LEU A 11 48.01 29.17 0.05
N SER A 12 47.49 29.39 1.26
CA SER A 12 47.38 28.34 2.27
C SER A 12 46.03 28.27 2.96
N VAL A 13 44.91 28.39 2.24
CA VAL A 13 43.60 27.95 2.75
C VAL A 13 42.76 27.35 1.62
N ALA A 14 43.28 26.30 0.97
CA ALA A 14 42.40 25.37 0.28
C ALA A 14 41.68 24.55 1.35
N MET A 15 40.52 25.05 1.79
CA MET A 15 39.62 24.36 2.71
C MET A 15 39.38 22.94 2.19
N LEU A 16 39.86 21.95 2.93
CA LEU A 16 39.44 20.56 2.79
C LEU A 16 37.99 20.49 3.27
N VAL A 17 37.04 20.85 2.40
CA VAL A 17 35.63 20.51 2.62
C VAL A 17 35.50 19.03 2.31
N SER A 18 35.92 18.20 3.27
CA SER A 18 35.54 16.80 3.30
C SER A 18 34.03 16.77 3.51
N SER A 19 33.29 16.64 2.42
CA SER A 19 31.86 16.36 2.45
C SER A 19 31.66 15.05 3.21
N LEU A 20 31.28 15.15 4.48
CA LEU A 20 30.68 14.03 5.20
C LEU A 20 29.29 13.82 4.59
N THR A 21 29.27 13.23 3.39
CA THR A 21 28.04 12.66 2.85
C THR A 21 27.72 11.49 3.76
N ALA A 22 26.88 11.74 4.77
CA ALA A 22 26.19 10.66 5.45
C ALA A 22 25.45 9.94 4.32
N ALA A 23 25.91 8.74 3.97
CA ALA A 23 25.23 7.93 2.99
C ALA A 23 23.78 7.81 3.48
N LEU A 24 22.87 8.50 2.79
CA LEU A 24 21.43 8.29 2.92
C LEU A 24 21.18 6.91 2.29
N ALA A 25 21.67 5.88 2.96
CA ALA A 25 21.38 4.51 2.62
C ALA A 25 19.87 4.37 2.79
N ASP A 26 19.18 3.98 1.72
CA ASP A 26 17.77 3.65 1.78
C ASP A 26 17.62 2.59 2.88
N CYS A 27 17.00 2.97 4.00
CA CYS A 27 16.94 2.14 5.18
C CYS A 27 16.03 0.95 4.87
N GLN A 28 16.68 -0.15 4.49
CA GLN A 28 16.05 -1.38 4.06
C GLN A 28 16.43 -2.50 5.02
N CYS A 29 15.43 -3.24 5.45
CA CYS A 29 15.58 -4.42 6.28
C CYS A 29 15.17 -5.67 5.50
N LEU A 30 15.86 -6.78 5.74
CA LEU A 30 15.52 -8.08 5.14
C LEU A 30 14.84 -8.96 6.18
N ALA A 31 13.70 -9.54 5.80
CA ALA A 31 13.03 -10.55 6.59
C ALA A 31 12.27 -11.53 5.70
N ASN A 32 12.36 -12.82 6.00
CA ASN A 32 11.63 -13.88 5.28
C ASN A 32 11.84 -13.83 3.75
N GLY A 33 13.02 -13.43 3.28
CA GLY A 33 13.34 -13.29 1.85
C GLY A 33 12.72 -12.06 1.17
N LYS A 34 12.19 -11.10 1.94
CA LYS A 34 11.60 -9.85 1.44
C LYS A 34 12.36 -8.63 1.97
N VAL A 35 12.32 -7.57 1.18
CA VAL A 35 12.83 -6.24 1.53
C VAL A 35 11.69 -5.43 2.15
N TYR A 36 12.01 -4.69 3.22
CA TYR A 36 11.11 -3.78 3.92
C TYR A 36 11.81 -2.43 4.06
N HIS A 37 11.11 -1.35 3.74
CA HIS A 37 11.55 0.02 3.91
C HIS A 37 11.35 0.51 5.34
N HIS A 38 11.99 1.63 5.66
CA HIS A 38 11.86 2.30 6.95
C HIS A 38 10.40 2.51 7.35
N GLY A 39 10.07 2.16 8.59
CA GLY A 39 8.72 2.27 9.15
C GLY A 39 7.83 1.05 8.91
N GLU A 40 8.17 0.18 7.95
CA GLU A 40 7.37 -1.01 7.66
C GLU A 40 7.49 -2.06 8.77
N LEU A 41 6.41 -2.83 8.94
CA LEU A 41 6.31 -3.89 9.93
C LEU A 41 6.48 -5.26 9.29
N ALA A 42 7.25 -6.12 9.95
CA ALA A 42 7.40 -7.52 9.57
C ALA A 42 7.25 -8.43 10.78
N CYS A 43 6.63 -9.58 10.54
CA CYS A 43 6.68 -10.71 11.46
C CYS A 43 8.01 -11.44 11.23
N LEU A 44 8.95 -11.31 12.18
CA LEU A 44 10.25 -11.95 12.10
C LEU A 44 10.17 -13.37 12.66
N LYS A 45 10.71 -14.33 11.92
CA LYS A 45 10.88 -15.72 12.37
C LYS A 45 12.30 -15.88 12.94
N LEU A 46 12.43 -15.87 14.27
CA LEU A 46 13.71 -16.07 14.95
C LEU A 46 13.77 -17.47 15.58
N PRO A 47 14.97 -17.98 15.91
CA PRO A 47 15.12 -19.24 16.64
C PRO A 47 14.39 -19.25 17.99
N ASN A 48 14.26 -18.10 18.63
CA ASN A 48 13.62 -17.93 19.94
C ASN A 48 12.10 -17.67 19.86
N GLY A 49 11.52 -17.76 18.66
CA GLY A 49 10.10 -17.49 18.42
C GLY A 49 9.85 -16.27 17.52
N ASN A 50 8.59 -16.09 17.16
CA ASN A 50 8.18 -15.02 16.27
C ASN A 50 8.00 -13.69 17.03
N GLN A 51 8.37 -12.58 16.41
CA GLN A 51 8.12 -11.24 16.96
C GLN A 51 7.71 -10.26 15.87
N LEU A 52 6.84 -9.31 16.23
CA LEU A 52 6.52 -8.17 15.39
C LEU A 52 7.62 -7.13 15.55
N ALA A 53 8.25 -6.72 14.44
CA ALA A 53 9.28 -5.70 14.45
C ALA A 53 9.04 -4.66 13.34
N ARG A 54 9.55 -3.45 13.56
CA ARG A 54 9.57 -2.35 12.60
C ARG A 54 10.97 -2.20 12.02
N CYS A 55 11.08 -1.96 10.72
CA CYS A 55 12.35 -1.57 10.11
C CYS A 55 12.65 -0.12 10.50
N ASP A 56 13.79 0.11 11.16
CA ASP A 56 14.18 1.41 11.71
C ASP A 56 15.69 1.63 11.51
N MET A 57 16.20 2.79 11.93
CA MET A 57 17.63 3.04 11.97
C MET A 57 18.16 3.01 13.40
N VAL A 58 19.20 2.23 13.64
CA VAL A 58 19.98 2.27 14.90
C VAL A 58 21.42 2.60 14.55
N LEU A 59 21.94 3.70 15.09
CA LEU A 59 23.29 4.21 14.78
C LEU A 59 23.55 4.38 13.27
N ASN A 60 22.58 4.93 12.53
CA ASN A 60 22.65 5.14 11.07
C ASN A 60 22.79 3.84 10.24
N ASN A 61 22.42 2.68 10.80
CA ASN A 61 22.30 1.42 10.08
C ASN A 61 20.87 0.89 10.15
N SER A 62 20.41 0.22 9.09
CA SER A 62 19.11 -0.43 9.09
C SER A 62 19.09 -1.55 10.13
N ALA A 63 18.04 -1.55 10.95
CA ALA A 63 17.90 -2.48 12.06
C ALA A 63 16.42 -2.78 12.33
N TRP A 64 16.17 -3.99 12.83
CA TRP A 64 14.84 -4.38 13.29
C TRP A 64 14.62 -3.92 14.74
N LYS A 65 13.58 -3.11 14.96
CA LYS A 65 13.14 -2.69 16.28
C LYS A 65 11.90 -3.48 16.69
N LYS A 66 12.00 -4.27 17.76
CA LYS A 66 10.87 -5.04 18.28
C LYS A 66 9.72 -4.12 18.68
N VAL A 67 8.52 -4.48 18.25
CA VAL A 67 7.26 -3.79 18.57
C VAL A 67 6.45 -4.62 19.56
N SER A 68 6.35 -5.93 19.34
CA SER A 68 5.63 -6.84 20.24
C SER A 68 6.22 -8.25 20.17
N ASP A 69 6.03 -9.00 21.25
CA ASP A 69 6.14 -10.45 21.25
C ASP A 69 5.01 -11.06 20.39
N GLY A 70 5.33 -12.11 19.63
CA GLY A 70 4.39 -12.72 18.71
C GLY A 70 4.05 -11.85 17.50
N CYS A 71 3.24 -12.41 16.60
CA CYS A 71 2.74 -11.71 15.43
C CYS A 71 1.22 -11.60 15.49
N PRO A 72 0.63 -10.49 15.00
CA PRO A 72 -0.81 -10.32 15.03
C PRO A 72 -1.47 -11.39 14.16
N GLN A 73 -2.42 -12.11 14.74
CA GLN A 73 -3.26 -13.05 14.02
C GLN A 73 -4.51 -12.30 13.58
N ALA A 74 -4.77 -12.28 12.28
CA ALA A 74 -6.06 -11.78 11.80
C ALA A 74 -7.11 -12.82 12.20
N GLU A 75 -7.95 -12.48 13.18
CA GLU A 75 -9.17 -13.23 13.45
C GLU A 75 -10.05 -13.07 12.21
N LEU A 76 -10.09 -14.09 11.35
CA LEU A 76 -11.07 -14.18 10.29
C LEU A 76 -12.42 -14.40 10.98
N PHE A 77 -13.06 -13.32 11.38
CA PHE A 77 -14.49 -13.35 11.66
C PHE A 77 -15.14 -13.80 10.37
N SER A 78 -15.59 -15.05 10.33
CA SER A 78 -16.46 -15.55 9.28
C SER A 78 -17.58 -14.52 9.16
N ARG A 79 -17.60 -13.75 8.07
CA ARG A 79 -18.73 -12.88 7.80
C ARG A 79 -19.94 -13.81 7.86
N PRO A 80 -20.94 -13.56 8.72
CA PRO A 80 -22.20 -14.29 8.62
C PRO A 80 -22.60 -14.19 7.16
N GLU A 81 -22.84 -15.32 6.50
CA GLU A 81 -23.38 -15.38 5.14
C GLU A 81 -24.69 -14.60 5.16
N GLY A 82 -24.59 -13.28 4.93
CA GLY A 82 -25.75 -12.44 4.73
C GLY A 82 -26.44 -12.95 3.48
N PRO A 83 -27.79 -12.93 3.43
CA PRO A 83 -28.52 -13.49 2.32
C PRO A 83 -27.95 -12.91 1.01
N SER A 84 -27.30 -13.80 0.26
CA SER A 84 -26.79 -13.55 -1.09
C SER A 84 -27.90 -12.84 -1.84
N SER A 85 -27.61 -11.63 -2.31
CA SER A 85 -28.55 -10.82 -3.09
C SER A 85 -29.08 -11.66 -4.25
N GLN A 86 -30.27 -12.23 -4.08
CA GLN A 86 -31.03 -12.76 -5.20
C GLN A 86 -31.23 -11.58 -6.15
N PRO A 87 -30.83 -11.69 -7.43
CA PRO A 87 -31.22 -10.69 -8.42
C PRO A 87 -32.76 -10.59 -8.41
N PRO A 88 -33.33 -9.38 -8.61
CA PRO A 88 -34.78 -9.22 -8.56
C PRO A 88 -35.42 -10.21 -9.52
N GLU A 89 -36.34 -11.00 -8.97
CA GLU A 89 -37.12 -11.98 -9.71
C GLU A 89 -37.81 -11.26 -10.86
N SER A 90 -37.50 -11.68 -12.09
CA SER A 90 -38.15 -11.23 -13.31
C SER A 90 -39.62 -11.61 -13.22
N PHE A 91 -40.45 -10.68 -12.73
CA PHE A 91 -41.90 -10.77 -12.78
C PHE A 91 -42.31 -11.07 -14.22
N GLY A 92 -42.85 -12.27 -14.44
CA GLY A 92 -43.40 -12.67 -15.72
C GLY A 92 -44.56 -11.74 -16.08
N GLU A 93 -44.39 -11.00 -17.17
CA GLU A 93 -45.48 -10.29 -17.85
C GLU A 93 -46.44 -11.33 -18.45
N HIS A 94 -47.37 -11.79 -17.62
CA HIS A 94 -48.56 -12.48 -18.06
C HIS A 94 -49.59 -11.41 -18.41
N GLY A 95 -49.74 -11.06 -19.70
CA GLY A 95 -50.84 -10.16 -20.07
C GLY A 95 -50.79 -9.51 -21.44
N ALA A 96 -50.52 -10.26 -22.52
CA ALA A 96 -50.97 -9.83 -23.85
C ALA A 96 -52.20 -10.65 -24.22
N PRO A 97 -53.42 -10.07 -24.27
CA PRO A 97 -54.54 -10.76 -24.89
C PRO A 97 -54.25 -10.91 -26.38
N HIS A 98 -54.20 -12.18 -26.79
CA HIS A 98 -54.09 -12.67 -28.16
C HIS A 98 -55.09 -11.92 -29.05
N LEU A 99 -54.62 -11.07 -29.96
CA LEU A 99 -55.43 -10.44 -31.00
C LEU A 99 -55.93 -11.54 -31.95
N VAL A 100 -57.08 -12.11 -31.64
CA VAL A 100 -57.87 -12.92 -32.56
C VAL A 100 -58.56 -12.00 -33.56
N LEU A 101 -57.93 -11.80 -34.72
CA LEU A 101 -58.70 -11.69 -35.97
C LEU A 101 -59.14 -13.13 -36.33
N PRO A 102 -60.35 -13.37 -36.89
CA PRO A 102 -60.68 -12.82 -38.20
C PRO A 102 -62.18 -12.59 -38.55
N THR A 103 -62.34 -12.09 -39.78
CA THR A 103 -63.47 -12.23 -40.72
C THR A 103 -64.76 -11.43 -40.54
N ALA A 104 -64.82 -10.33 -41.30
CA ALA A 104 -65.83 -10.00 -42.30
C ALA A 104 -67.32 -10.29 -42.00
N PHE A 105 -68.13 -9.22 -41.90
CA PHE A 105 -69.47 -9.19 -42.47
C PHE A 105 -69.78 -7.77 -42.98
N THR A 106 -69.81 -7.65 -44.30
CA THR A 106 -70.40 -6.52 -45.04
C THR A 106 -71.93 -6.73 -45.05
N ASP A 107 -72.73 -5.73 -44.66
CA ASP A 107 -73.95 -5.31 -45.40
C ASP A 107 -74.63 -4.05 -44.82
N ALA A 108 -75.06 -3.20 -45.76
CA ALA A 108 -76.16 -2.21 -45.78
C ALA A 108 -76.34 -1.11 -44.70
N ASN A 109 -76.02 0.14 -45.10
CA ASN A 109 -77.02 1.22 -45.24
C ASN A 109 -76.42 2.43 -45.98
N GLY A 110 -77.03 2.86 -47.08
CA GLY A 110 -76.79 4.15 -47.74
C GLY A 110 -76.40 4.07 -49.21
#